data_AF-A0A521F3I5-F1
#
_entry.id   AF-A0A521F3I5-F1
#
_cell.length_a   1.000
_cell.length_b   1.000
_cell.length_c   1.000
_cell.angle_alpha   90.00
_cell.angle_beta   90.00
_cell.angle_gamma   90.00
#
_symmetry.space_group_name_H-M   'P 1'
#
loop_
_entity.id
_entity.type
_entity.pdbx_description
1 polymer ?
#
loop_
_entity_poly.entity_id
_entity_poly.type
_entity_poly.pdbx_seq_one_letter_code
_entity_poly.pdbx_strand_id
1 'polypeptide(L)'
;MKFDRIADGEATAYTAGVERLHPDVDKSLQREGYTSETTLYVVMAGGETYASHDRYAIARELPGDAGWVIDALRDLEREYLGVPS
;
A
#
# COMPACT_ATOMS: atom_id res chain seq x y z
N MET A 1 -6.22 1.33 9.63
CA MET A 1 -5.85 1.81 8.27
C MET A 1 -6.34 3.23 8.00
N LYS A 2 -5.55 4.07 7.30
CA LYS A 2 -5.96 5.37 6.73
C LYS A 2 -5.95 5.28 5.20
N PHE A 3 -6.90 5.94 4.55
CA PHE A 3 -7.03 5.94 3.09
C PHE A 3 -6.98 7.36 2.53
N ASP A 4 -6.38 7.50 1.36
CA ASP A 4 -6.39 8.74 0.58
C ASP A 4 -6.58 8.45 -0.92
N ARG A 5 -6.98 9.48 -1.66
CA ARG A 5 -7.04 9.42 -3.13
C ARG A 5 -5.65 9.71 -3.71
N ILE A 6 -5.15 8.79 -4.49
CA ILE A 6 -3.90 8.96 -5.27
C ILE A 6 -4.25 9.08 -6.75
N ALA A 7 -3.50 9.89 -7.50
CA ALA A 7 -3.72 10.08 -8.93
C ALA A 7 -2.39 10.33 -9.67
N ASP A 8 -2.36 9.98 -10.96
CA ASP A 8 -1.21 10.21 -11.85
C ASP A 8 -1.06 11.67 -12.30
N GLY A 9 -2.00 12.55 -11.91
CA GLY A 9 -2.07 13.93 -12.35
C GLY A 9 -2.79 14.12 -13.69
N GLU A 10 -3.22 13.03 -14.33
CA GLU A 10 -4.00 13.03 -15.56
C GLU A 10 -5.44 12.54 -15.28
N ALA A 11 -5.76 11.29 -15.64
CA ALA A 11 -7.11 10.75 -15.58
C ALA A 11 -7.24 9.56 -14.62
N THR A 12 -6.13 8.93 -14.23
CA THR A 12 -6.17 7.72 -13.42
C THR A 12 -6.13 8.10 -11.94
N ALA A 13 -7.09 7.61 -11.17
CA ALA A 13 -7.10 7.79 -9.74
C ALA A 13 -7.55 6.53 -9.02
N TYR A 14 -6.90 6.25 -7.89
CA TYR A 14 -7.19 5.12 -7.02
C TYR A 14 -7.41 5.61 -5.59
N THR A 15 -8.04 4.76 -4.78
CA THR A 15 -8.04 4.95 -3.33
C THR A 15 -6.99 4.03 -2.74
N ALA A 16 -6.02 4.60 -2.04
CA ALA A 16 -4.90 3.85 -1.48
C ALA A 16 -4.86 4.01 0.04
N GLY A 17 -4.45 2.97 0.73
CA GLY A 17 -4.28 2.96 2.18
C GLY A 17 -2.99 2.29 2.58
N VAL A 18 -2.42 2.78 3.68
CA VAL A 18 -1.24 2.20 4.32
C VAL A 18 -1.55 1.94 5.79
N GLU A 19 -1.04 0.82 6.29
CA GLU A 19 -1.15 0.49 7.70
C GLU A 19 0.13 -0.21 8.17
N ARG A 20 0.60 0.20 9.35
CA ARG A 20 1.70 -0.47 10.03
C ARG A 20 1.14 -1.63 10.85
N LEU A 21 1.65 -2.83 10.63
CA LEU A 21 1.24 -4.03 11.34
C LEU A 21 2.43 -4.70 12.00
N HIS A 22 2.21 -5.21 13.21
CA HIS A 22 3.19 -6.01 13.95
C HIS A 22 2.69 -7.45 14.07
N PRO A 23 3.54 -8.48 13.90
CA PRO A 23 3.15 -9.88 14.02
C PRO A 23 2.60 -10.27 15.41
N ASP A 24 2.89 -9.47 16.44
CA ASP A 24 2.31 -9.67 17.78
C ASP A 24 0.84 -9.21 17.88
N VAL A 25 0.42 -8.30 17.00
CA VAL A 25 -0.96 -7.82 16.91
C VAL A 25 -1.74 -8.67 15.91
N ASP A 26 -1.15 -8.91 14.73
CA ASP A 26 -1.74 -9.77 13.70
C ASP A 26 -0.92 -11.05 13.51
N LYS A 27 -1.40 -12.14 14.11
CA LYS A 27 -0.73 -13.45 14.08
C LYS A 27 -0.73 -14.09 12.69
N SER A 28 -1.53 -13.59 11.74
CA SER A 28 -1.47 -14.07 10.35
C SER A 28 -0.11 -13.76 9.73
N LEU A 29 0.51 -12.63 10.10
CA LEU A 29 1.84 -12.22 9.63
C LEU A 29 2.94 -13.19 10.06
N GLN A 30 2.83 -13.78 11.27
CA GLN A 30 3.78 -14.80 11.72
C GLN A 30 3.74 -16.05 10.82
N ARG A 31 2.55 -16.42 10.32
CA ARG A 31 2.39 -17.57 9.42
C ARG A 31 2.98 -17.30 8.04
N GLU A 32 2.96 -16.05 7.61
CA GLU A 32 3.59 -15.59 6.37
C GLU A 32 5.11 -15.35 6.51
N GLY A 33 5.66 -15.53 7.72
CA GLY A 33 7.09 -15.45 7.99
C GLY A 33 7.59 -14.08 8.41
N TYR A 34 6.72 -13.10 8.64
CA TYR A 34 7.11 -11.79 9.16
C TYR A 34 7.46 -11.90 10.65
N THR A 35 8.64 -11.42 11.01
CA THR A 35 9.17 -11.44 12.39
C THR A 35 9.29 -10.05 13.01
N SER A 36 9.00 -9.00 12.22
CA SER A 36 9.06 -7.60 12.63
C SER A 36 7.89 -6.83 12.06
N GLU A 37 7.76 -5.58 12.49
CA GLU A 37 6.83 -4.63 11.92
C GLU A 37 6.96 -4.52 10.39
N THR A 38 5.83 -4.47 9.69
CA THR A 38 5.74 -4.34 8.24
C THR A 38 4.60 -3.40 7.84
N THR A 39 4.67 -2.84 6.63
CA THR A 39 3.60 -1.99 6.08
C THR A 39 2.70 -2.85 5.20
N LEU A 40 1.39 -2.80 5.43
CA LEU A 40 0.38 -3.29 4.49
C LEU A 40 -0.04 -2.14 3.59
N TYR A 41 0.09 -2.35 2.27
CA TYR A 41 -0.39 -1.46 1.24
C TYR A 41 -1.70 -2.01 0.67
N VAL A 42 -2.69 -1.15 0.50
CA VAL A 42 -3.98 -1.49 -0.10
C VAL A 42 -4.32 -0.47 -1.18
N VAL A 43 -4.70 -0.91 -2.36
CA VAL A 43 -5.19 -0.04 -3.44
C VAL A 43 -6.52 -0.59 -3.96
N MET A 44 -7.52 0.29 -4.05
CA MET A 44 -8.82 0.00 -4.65
C MET A 44 -8.92 0.64 -6.03
N ALA A 45 -9.15 -0.19 -7.04
CA ALA A 45 -9.24 0.23 -8.45
C ALA A 45 -10.35 -0.55 -9.15
N GLY A 46 -11.27 0.14 -9.84
CA GLY A 46 -12.32 -0.52 -10.63
C GLY A 46 -13.29 -1.42 -9.84
N GLY A 47 -13.38 -1.24 -8.51
CA GLY A 47 -14.18 -2.11 -7.62
C GLY A 47 -13.42 -3.34 -7.09
N GLU A 48 -12.17 -3.54 -7.52
CA GLU A 48 -11.27 -4.55 -6.99
C GLU A 48 -10.34 -3.97 -5.91
N THR A 49 -9.83 -4.84 -5.04
CA THR A 49 -8.88 -4.49 -3.97
C THR A 49 -7.61 -5.29 -4.13
N TYR A 50 -6.49 -4.60 -4.23
CA TYR A 50 -5.14 -5.15 -4.31
C TYR A 50 -4.45 -4.86 -2.98
N ALA A 51 -3.91 -5.89 -2.33
CA ALA A 51 -3.28 -5.75 -1.02
C ALA A 51 -1.96 -6.54 -0.98
N SER A 52 -0.91 -5.91 -0.49
CA SER A 52 0.40 -6.53 -0.38
C SER A 52 1.28 -5.83 0.65
N HIS A 53 2.24 -6.56 1.20
CA HIS A 53 3.34 -5.99 1.98
C HIS A 53 4.49 -5.49 1.09
N ASP A 54 4.42 -5.76 -0.22
CA ASP A 54 5.33 -5.25 -1.24
C ASP A 54 4.61 -4.26 -2.16
N ARG A 55 4.93 -2.97 -2.05
CA ARG A 55 4.38 -1.92 -2.92
C ARG A 55 4.67 -2.15 -4.41
N TYR A 56 5.76 -2.83 -4.76
CA TYR A 56 6.08 -3.17 -6.15
C TYR A 56 5.22 -4.33 -6.67
N ALA A 57 4.69 -5.18 -5.79
CA ALA A 57 3.70 -6.18 -6.17
C ALA A 57 2.36 -5.51 -6.53
N ILE A 58 1.89 -4.55 -5.72
CA ILE A 58 0.67 -3.77 -6.01
C ILE A 58 0.71 -3.17 -7.42
N ALA A 59 1.78 -2.45 -7.76
CA ALA A 59 1.88 -1.76 -9.05
C ALA A 59 1.88 -2.70 -10.26
N ARG A 60 2.28 -3.97 -10.09
CA ARG A 60 2.25 -4.99 -11.15
C ARG A 60 0.88 -5.63 -11.34
N GLU A 61 0.03 -5.61 -10.31
CA GLU A 61 -1.31 -6.18 -10.34
C GLU A 61 -2.37 -5.17 -10.79
N LEU A 62 -2.09 -3.88 -10.61
CA LEU A 62 -3.00 -2.82 -11.03
C LEU A 62 -3.15 -2.74 -12.55
N PRO A 63 -4.34 -2.37 -13.04
CA PRO A 63 -4.57 -2.22 -14.47
C PRO A 63 -3.79 -1.03 -15.06
N GLY A 64 -3.26 -1.22 -16.27
CA GLY A 64 -2.56 -0.16 -17.02
C GLY A 64 -1.11 0.08 -16.58
N ASP A 65 -0.58 1.26 -16.91
CA ASP A 65 0.74 1.70 -16.45
C ASP A 65 0.62 2.37 -15.07
N ALA A 66 0.71 1.56 -14.01
CA ALA A 66 0.54 1.98 -12.63
C ALA A 66 1.87 2.17 -11.88
N GLY A 67 2.99 2.35 -12.57
CA GLY A 67 4.31 2.54 -11.93
C GLY A 67 4.35 3.73 -10.94
N TRP A 68 3.60 4.79 -11.24
CA TRP A 68 3.47 5.99 -10.39
C TRP A 68 2.87 5.70 -9.01
N VAL A 69 2.11 4.61 -8.85
CA VAL A 69 1.49 4.22 -7.57
C VAL A 69 2.54 3.91 -6.52
N ILE A 70 3.73 3.46 -6.92
CA ILE A 70 4.84 3.17 -6.00
C ILE A 70 5.26 4.43 -5.25
N ASP A 71 5.42 5.54 -5.98
CA ASP A 71 5.80 6.82 -5.38
C ASP A 71 4.66 7.38 -4.51
N ALA A 72 3.42 7.30 -4.97
CA ALA A 72 2.26 7.73 -4.20
C ALA A 72 2.10 6.95 -2.88
N LEU A 73 2.30 5.63 -2.89
CA LEU A 73 2.28 4.79 -1.68
C LEU A 73 3.43 5.12 -0.74
N ARG A 74 4.61 5.47 -1.26
CA ARG A 74 5.74 5.92 -0.44
C ARG A 74 5.42 7.24 0.25
N ASP A 75 4.78 8.17 -0.45
CA ASP A 75 4.40 9.46 0.12
C ASP A 75 3.32 9.30 1.20
N LEU A 76 2.34 8.42 0.98
CA LEU A 76 1.36 8.04 2.02
C LEU A 76 2.00 7.37 3.23
N GLU A 77 2.97 6.46 3.02
CA GLU A 77 3.72 5.84 4.10
C GLU A 77 4.43 6.90 4.96
N ARG A 78 5.06 7.89 4.32
CA ARG A 78 5.72 9.01 5.01
C ARG A 78 4.73 9.86 5.79
N GLU A 79 3.61 10.23 5.17
CA GLU A 79 2.60 11.10 5.78
C GLU A 79 1.90 10.43 6.97
N TYR A 80 1.48 9.17 6.80
CA TYR A 80 0.63 8.51 7.78
C TYR A 80 1.38 7.68 8.81
N LEU A 81 2.57 7.17 8.46
CA LEU A 81 3.37 6.32 9.35
C LEU A 81 4.65 7.01 9.84
N GLY A 82 4.94 8.24 9.40
CA GLY A 82 6.08 9.04 9.90
C GLY A 82 7.45 8.49 9.54
N VAL A 83 7.58 7.76 8.43
CA VAL A 83 8.86 7.16 7.99
C VAL A 83 9.79 8.26 7.44
N PRO A 84 11.08 8.34 7.87
CA PRO A 84 12.03 9.31 7.34
C PRO A 84 12.35 9.08 5.86
N SER A 85 12.73 10.16 5.17
CA SER A 85 12.97 10.21 3.72
C SER A 85 14.14 9.39 3.23
#